data_AF-A0A5P8W276-F1
#
_entry.id   AF-A0A5P8W276-F1
#
_cell.length_a   1.000
_cell.length_b   1.000
_cell.length_c   1.000
_cell.angle_alpha   90.00
_cell.angle_beta   90.00
_cell.angle_gamma   90.00
#
_symmetry.space_group_name_H-M   'P 1'
#
loop_
_entity.id
_entity.type
_entity.pdbx_description
1 polymer ?
#
loop_
_entity_poly.entity_id
_entity_poly.type
_entity_poly.pdbx_seq_one_letter_code
_entity_poly.pdbx_strand_id
1 'polypeptide(L)'
;MVRGLRISILLLAVLGNLAWSFSAKANFNGKLTVEIDGLKNKQGQVCVSIFASSEGFPSDRDRGLKKQCTKISGTPLPITFDNLKAGSYAVAVFHDQNNDGTLNSNVLGIPSEGFGFSRNPEIRTRAAKFSEAAFLVAGPDTNIQIQLKYF
;
A
#
# COMPACT_ATOMS: atom_id res chain seq x y z
N MET A 1 -63.45 -23.74 52.47
CA MET A 1 -62.14 -23.37 53.03
C MET A 1 -61.09 -24.32 52.46
N VAL A 2 -60.47 -23.97 51.32
CA VAL A 2 -59.11 -24.39 50.96
C VAL A 2 -58.50 -23.19 50.22
N ARG A 3 -57.40 -22.69 50.78
CA ARG A 3 -56.64 -21.52 50.33
C ARG A 3 -55.66 -21.92 49.22
N GLY A 4 -55.58 -21.06 48.21
CA GLY A 4 -54.33 -20.59 47.59
C GLY A 4 -53.48 -21.59 46.79
N LEU A 5 -53.21 -21.27 45.52
CA LEU A 5 -52.01 -20.53 45.13
C LEU A 5 -52.09 -20.31 43.61
N ARG A 6 -52.24 -19.05 43.19
CA ARG A 6 -52.14 -18.65 41.78
C ARG A 6 -50.67 -18.77 41.40
N ILE A 7 -50.30 -19.79 40.65
CA ILE A 7 -48.96 -19.91 40.08
C ILE A 7 -48.95 -19.12 38.77
N SER A 8 -48.18 -18.03 38.80
CA SER A 8 -48.04 -17.02 37.76
C SER A 8 -47.72 -17.60 36.39
N ILE A 9 -48.55 -17.26 35.40
CA ILE A 9 -48.15 -17.26 33.99
C ILE A 9 -47.11 -16.15 33.86
N LEU A 10 -45.82 -16.49 33.86
CA LEU A 10 -44.70 -15.64 33.39
C LEU A 10 -43.42 -16.49 33.38
N LEU A 11 -43.39 -17.54 32.56
CA LEU A 11 -42.15 -18.20 32.16
C LEU A 11 -41.77 -17.70 30.77
N LEU A 12 -41.11 -16.55 30.80
CA LEU A 12 -40.08 -16.04 29.88
C LEU A 12 -40.02 -16.71 28.50
N ALA A 13 -40.56 -16.01 27.51
CA ALA A 13 -40.14 -16.10 26.13
C ALA A 13 -38.69 -15.60 26.01
N VAL A 14 -37.70 -16.48 26.18
CA VAL A 14 -36.29 -16.20 25.85
C VAL A 14 -35.70 -17.39 25.10
N LEU A 15 -36.31 -17.74 23.97
CA LEU A 15 -35.73 -18.65 23.00
C LEU A 15 -35.88 -18.00 21.63
N GLY A 16 -34.78 -17.46 21.10
CA GLY A 16 -34.72 -17.00 19.72
C GLY A 16 -34.27 -15.56 19.52
N ASN A 17 -33.13 -15.18 20.08
CA ASN A 17 -32.33 -14.06 19.54
C ASN A 17 -30.84 -14.38 19.68
N LEU A 18 -30.40 -15.54 19.20
CA LEU A 18 -29.02 -15.62 18.70
C LEU A 18 -29.03 -14.89 17.36
N ALA A 19 -28.91 -13.57 17.41
CA ALA A 19 -28.54 -12.81 16.23
C ALA A 19 -27.21 -13.38 15.76
N TRP A 20 -27.22 -14.14 14.66
CA TRP A 20 -26.01 -14.38 13.90
C TRP A 20 -25.52 -13.02 13.45
N SER A 21 -24.56 -12.47 14.19
CA SER A 21 -23.78 -11.33 13.74
C SER A 21 -23.07 -11.77 12.47
N PHE A 22 -23.67 -11.50 11.31
CA PHE A 22 -22.98 -11.53 10.05
C PHE A 22 -21.91 -10.45 10.12
N SER A 23 -20.69 -10.83 10.50
CA SER A 23 -19.54 -9.98 10.29
C SER A 23 -19.32 -9.93 8.78
N ALA A 24 -19.86 -8.89 8.15
CA ALA A 24 -19.57 -8.59 6.76
C ALA A 24 -18.07 -8.25 6.68
N LYS A 25 -17.25 -9.22 6.24
CA LYS A 25 -15.89 -8.91 5.81
C LYS A 25 -16.02 -8.11 4.51
N ALA A 26 -15.79 -6.80 4.59
CA ALA A 26 -15.64 -5.99 3.41
C ALA A 26 -14.41 -6.47 2.63
N ASN A 27 -14.61 -7.39 1.70
CA ASN A 27 -13.61 -7.84 0.72
C ASN A 27 -13.50 -6.75 -0.35
N PHE A 28 -12.93 -5.62 0.04
CA PHE A 28 -12.73 -4.51 -0.84
C PHE A 28 -11.37 -4.62 -1.54
N ASN A 29 -11.36 -4.42 -2.86
CA ASN A 29 -10.20 -4.47 -3.74
C ASN A 29 -9.97 -3.06 -4.35
N GLY A 30 -8.99 -2.36 -3.80
CA GLY A 30 -8.60 -0.99 -4.12
C GLY A 30 -7.85 -0.84 -5.42
N LYS A 31 -8.05 0.32 -6.03
CA LYS A 31 -7.13 0.91 -6.99
C LYS A 31 -6.19 1.87 -6.26
N LEU A 32 -4.89 1.65 -6.40
CA LEU A 32 -3.86 2.59 -5.98
C LEU A 32 -3.39 3.39 -7.19
N THR A 33 -3.44 4.71 -7.10
CA THR A 33 -2.77 5.62 -8.04
C THR A 33 -1.54 6.21 -7.36
N VAL A 34 -0.38 5.98 -7.95
CA VAL A 34 0.90 6.55 -7.52
C VAL A 34 1.27 7.67 -8.49
N GLU A 35 1.24 8.91 -8.02
CA GLU A 35 1.66 10.07 -8.79
C GLU A 35 3.15 10.34 -8.54
N ILE A 36 3.95 10.25 -9.59
CA ILE A 36 5.40 10.41 -9.52
C ILE A 36 5.79 11.82 -9.94
N ASP A 37 6.55 12.50 -9.07
CA ASP A 37 7.09 13.82 -9.33
C ASP A 37 8.61 13.87 -9.01
N GLY A 38 9.26 14.98 -9.35
CA GLY A 38 10.70 15.19 -9.11
C GLY A 38 11.62 14.57 -10.14
N LEU A 39 11.11 14.13 -11.28
CA LEU A 39 11.94 13.64 -12.38
C LEU A 39 12.86 14.74 -12.90
N LYS A 40 14.17 14.49 -12.95
CA LYS A 40 15.15 15.45 -13.49
C LYS A 40 15.04 15.64 -15.00
N ASN A 41 14.55 14.62 -15.71
CA ASN A 41 14.37 14.60 -17.15
C ASN A 41 13.34 13.51 -17.52
N LYS A 42 12.99 13.41 -18.81
CA LYS A 42 12.01 12.43 -19.33
C LYS A 42 12.65 11.20 -20.00
N GLN A 43 13.93 10.93 -19.74
CA GLN A 43 14.66 9.84 -20.38
C GLN A 43 14.28 8.50 -19.73
N GLY A 44 14.05 7.46 -20.52
CA GLY A 44 13.78 6.12 -19.98
C GLY A 44 12.39 5.98 -19.34
N GLN A 45 12.33 5.33 -18.20
CA GLN A 45 11.10 4.89 -17.55
C GLN A 45 11.13 5.06 -16.02
N VAL A 46 9.96 4.98 -15.39
CA VAL A 46 9.84 4.89 -13.93
C VAL A 46 9.38 3.49 -13.56
N CYS A 47 10.11 2.84 -12.67
CA CYS A 47 9.77 1.53 -12.13
C CYS A 47 9.25 1.67 -10.70
N VAL A 48 8.07 1.10 -10.44
CA VAL A 48 7.36 1.14 -9.16
C VAL A 48 7.18 -0.29 -8.65
N SER A 49 7.46 -0.52 -7.37
CA SER A 49 7.23 -1.79 -6.67
C SER A 49 6.40 -1.57 -5.41
N ILE A 50 5.37 -2.41 -5.22
CA ILE A 50 4.48 -2.42 -4.05
C ILE A 50 4.88 -3.59 -3.15
N PHE A 51 5.01 -3.33 -1.85
CA PHE A 51 5.30 -4.33 -0.82
C PHE A 51 4.17 -4.35 0.20
N ALA A 52 3.77 -5.55 0.63
CA ALA A 52 2.74 -5.76 1.66
C ALA A 52 3.33 -6.03 3.06
N SER A 53 4.65 -6.17 3.15
CA SER A 53 5.37 -6.37 4.42
C SER A 53 6.80 -5.81 4.33
N SER A 54 7.51 -5.83 5.45
CA SER A 54 8.91 -5.43 5.52
C SER A 54 9.89 -6.40 4.85
N GLU A 55 9.47 -7.63 4.55
CA GLU A 55 10.35 -8.62 3.93
C GLU A 55 10.68 -8.19 2.49
N GLY A 56 11.97 -8.00 2.21
CA GLY A 56 12.46 -7.60 0.89
C GLY A 56 12.31 -6.12 0.52
N PHE A 57 11.58 -5.33 1.32
CA PHE A 57 11.52 -3.88 1.10
C PHE A 57 12.91 -3.24 1.34
N PRO A 58 13.37 -2.31 0.49
CA PRO A 58 12.69 -1.79 -0.70
C PRO A 58 13.11 -2.41 -2.05
N SER A 59 14.10 -3.29 -2.09
CA SER A 59 14.84 -3.61 -3.32
C SER A 59 14.75 -5.06 -3.80
N ASP A 60 14.23 -5.98 -2.99
CA ASP A 60 14.05 -7.38 -3.39
C ASP A 60 12.85 -7.51 -4.34
N ARG A 61 13.14 -7.76 -5.61
CA ARG A 61 12.15 -7.80 -6.69
C ARG A 61 11.24 -9.03 -6.64
N ASP A 62 11.66 -10.09 -5.95
CA ASP A 62 10.90 -11.35 -5.85
C ASP A 62 9.93 -11.31 -4.67
N ARG A 63 10.14 -10.38 -3.73
CA ARG A 63 9.27 -10.14 -2.57
C ARG A 63 8.25 -9.01 -2.79
N GLY A 64 8.35 -8.27 -3.89
CA GLY A 64 7.36 -7.27 -4.29
C GLY A 64 6.02 -7.93 -4.66
N LEU A 65 4.92 -7.41 -4.10
CA LEU A 65 3.56 -7.87 -4.40
C LEU A 65 3.15 -7.56 -5.85
N LYS A 66 3.46 -6.35 -6.31
CA LYS A 66 3.20 -5.88 -7.68
C LYS A 66 4.36 -5.00 -8.13
N LYS A 67 4.69 -5.05 -9.42
CA LYS A 67 5.72 -4.20 -10.04
C LYS A 67 5.28 -3.74 -11.43
N GLN A 68 5.62 -2.52 -11.78
CA GLN A 68 5.36 -1.95 -13.10
C GLN A 68 6.44 -0.93 -13.46
N CYS A 69 6.93 -0.98 -14.69
CA CYS A 69 7.72 0.10 -15.27
C CYS A 69 6.90 0.82 -16.33
N THR A 70 6.95 2.15 -16.36
CA THR A 70 6.14 2.98 -17.25
C THR A 70 7.01 4.07 -17.87
N LYS A 71 6.96 4.18 -19.20
CA LYS A 71 7.69 5.20 -19.95
C LYS A 71 7.26 6.59 -19.50
N ILE A 72 8.23 7.49 -19.34
CA ILE A 72 7.95 8.86 -18.89
C ILE A 72 7.31 9.66 -20.02
N SER A 73 6.07 10.12 -19.81
CA SER A 73 5.34 11.00 -20.72
C SER A 73 5.27 12.45 -20.24
N GLY A 74 5.33 12.67 -18.93
CA GLY A 74 5.25 13.98 -18.29
C GLY A 74 5.36 13.89 -16.77
N THR A 75 5.21 15.03 -16.10
CA THR A 75 5.21 15.13 -14.63
C THR A 75 4.02 15.99 -14.19
N PRO A 76 3.25 15.55 -13.17
CA PRO A 76 3.36 14.26 -12.49
C PRO A 76 2.97 13.08 -13.40
N LEU A 77 3.65 11.94 -13.23
CA LEU A 77 3.38 10.70 -13.97
C LEU A 77 2.49 9.78 -13.11
N PRO A 78 1.22 9.55 -13.47
CA PRO A 78 0.35 8.62 -12.74
C PRO A 78 0.61 7.17 -13.14
N ILE A 79 0.74 6.28 -12.16
CA ILE A 79 0.87 4.83 -12.35
C ILE A 79 -0.18 4.15 -11.47
N THR A 80 -1.01 3.29 -12.05
CA THR A 80 -2.16 2.68 -11.37
C THR A 80 -1.96 1.19 -11.12
N PHE A 81 -2.49 0.72 -9.99
CA PHE A 81 -2.47 -0.69 -9.59
C PHE A 81 -3.84 -1.09 -9.05
N ASP A 82 -4.53 -1.97 -9.78
CA ASP A 82 -5.83 -2.49 -9.37
C ASP A 82 -5.73 -3.73 -8.48
N ASN A 83 -6.86 -4.07 -7.87
CA ASN A 83 -7.06 -5.29 -7.10
C ASN A 83 -6.13 -5.44 -5.89
N LEU A 84 -5.94 -4.35 -5.14
CA LEU A 84 -5.25 -4.38 -3.84
C LEU A 84 -6.26 -4.61 -2.71
N LYS A 85 -6.10 -5.69 -1.96
CA LYS A 85 -6.93 -5.91 -0.76
C LYS A 85 -6.72 -4.76 0.22
N ALA A 86 -7.71 -4.49 1.07
CA ALA A 86 -7.52 -3.57 2.18
C ALA A 86 -6.34 -4.03 3.05
N GLY A 87 -5.41 -3.11 3.37
CA GLY A 87 -4.18 -3.44 4.07
C GLY A 87 -3.13 -2.34 4.04
N SER A 88 -2.05 -2.54 4.78
CA SER A 88 -0.90 -1.64 4.81
C SER A 88 0.11 -2.01 3.73
N TYR A 89 0.57 -1.02 2.98
CA TYR A 89 1.50 -1.18 1.86
C TYR A 89 2.62 -0.14 1.93
N ALA A 90 3.77 -0.48 1.36
CA ALA A 90 4.83 0.48 1.07
C ALA A 90 5.17 0.43 -0.42
N VAL A 91 5.50 1.58 -1.00
CA VAL A 91 5.88 1.70 -2.41
C VAL A 91 7.32 2.21 -2.48
N ALA A 92 8.12 1.57 -3.31
CA ALA A 92 9.44 2.05 -3.71
C ALA A 92 9.41 2.37 -5.22
N VAL A 93 10.05 3.47 -5.59
CA VAL A 93 10.10 3.96 -6.97
C VAL A 93 11.53 4.30 -7.33
N PHE A 94 11.92 4.00 -8.56
CA PHE A 94 13.13 4.55 -9.15
C PHE A 94 12.93 4.97 -10.61
N HIS A 95 13.70 5.97 -11.01
CA HIS A 95 13.88 6.42 -12.37
C HIS A 95 14.96 5.54 -13.02
N ASP A 96 14.59 4.80 -14.04
CA ASP A 96 15.44 3.90 -14.80
C ASP A 96 15.75 4.59 -16.15
N GLN A 97 16.86 5.32 -16.18
CA GLN A 97 17.23 6.17 -17.32
C GLN A 97 17.78 5.36 -18.49
N ASN A 98 18.42 4.21 -18.21
CA ASN A 98 19.05 3.35 -19.19
C ASN A 98 18.18 2.14 -19.61
N ASN A 99 17.03 1.93 -18.95
CA ASN A 99 16.05 0.85 -19.19
C ASN A 99 16.57 -0.55 -18.85
N ASP A 100 17.44 -0.68 -17.86
CA ASP A 100 17.93 -1.99 -17.39
C ASP A 100 17.03 -2.63 -16.31
N GLY A 101 16.05 -1.88 -15.81
CA GLY A 101 15.10 -2.33 -14.79
C GLY A 101 15.70 -2.48 -13.40
N THR A 102 16.84 -1.83 -13.14
CA THR A 102 17.53 -1.79 -11.85
C THR A 102 17.85 -0.35 -11.44
N LEU A 103 17.95 -0.09 -10.14
CA LEU A 103 18.41 1.20 -9.65
C LEU A 103 19.93 1.22 -9.71
N ASN A 104 20.50 2.00 -10.63
CA ASN A 104 21.93 2.10 -10.77
C ASN A 104 22.55 2.90 -9.62
N SER A 105 23.73 2.47 -9.20
CA SER A 105 24.52 3.10 -8.14
C SER A 105 25.96 3.30 -8.60
N ASN A 106 26.62 4.32 -8.04
CA ASN A 106 28.05 4.54 -8.24
C ASN A 106 28.91 3.54 -7.43
N VAL A 107 30.24 3.65 -7.54
CA VAL A 107 31.21 2.76 -6.85
C VAL A 107 31.13 2.80 -5.32
N LEU A 108 30.49 3.83 -4.74
CA LEU A 108 30.24 3.95 -3.30
C LEU A 108 28.87 3.39 -2.88
N GLY A 109 28.12 2.82 -3.82
CA GLY A 109 26.77 2.29 -3.59
C GLY A 109 25.67 3.35 -3.51
N ILE A 110 25.98 4.62 -3.80
CA ILE A 110 25.00 5.70 -3.79
C ILE A 110 24.24 5.68 -5.13
N PRO A 111 22.89 5.69 -5.10
CA PRO A 111 22.09 5.73 -6.32
C PRO A 111 22.48 6.89 -7.24
N SER A 112 22.81 6.57 -8.49
CA SER A 112 23.09 7.57 -9.53
C SER A 112 21.83 8.05 -10.24
N GLU A 113 20.73 7.31 -10.08
CA GLU A 113 19.42 7.64 -10.62
C GLU A 113 18.44 8.05 -9.51
N GLY A 114 17.31 8.61 -9.91
CA GLY A 114 16.31 9.11 -8.98
C GLY A 114 15.57 7.98 -8.28
N PHE A 115 15.30 8.11 -6.98
CA PHE A 115 14.48 7.15 -6.26
C PHE A 115 13.63 7.82 -5.19
N GLY A 116 12.60 7.12 -4.72
CA GLY A 116 11.67 7.62 -3.72
C GLY A 116 10.81 6.52 -3.11
N PHE A 117 10.11 6.87 -2.04
CA PHE A 117 9.25 5.95 -1.30
C PHE A 117 7.90 6.60 -1.00
N SER A 118 6.86 5.79 -0.83
CA SER A 118 5.58 6.27 -0.28
C SER A 118 5.78 6.97 1.07
N ARG A 119 4.91 7.93 1.36
CA ARG A 119 4.99 8.86 2.51
C ARG A 119 6.19 9.83 2.49
N ASN A 120 7.04 9.79 1.47
CA ASN A 120 8.17 10.71 1.29
C ASN A 120 9.01 10.92 2.57
N PRO A 121 9.47 9.84 3.25
CA PRO A 121 10.33 9.98 4.41
C PRO A 121 11.64 10.67 4.03
N GLU A 122 12.28 11.31 5.00
CA GLU A 122 13.60 11.92 4.79
C GLU A 122 14.66 10.84 4.49
N ILE A 123 15.35 10.99 3.37
CA ILE A 123 16.41 10.07 2.93
C ILE A 123 17.75 10.70 3.27
N ARG A 124 18.48 10.07 4.20
CA ARG A 124 19.82 10.53 4.61
C ARG A 124 20.88 9.53 4.16
N THR A 125 21.24 8.59 5.04
CA THR A 125 22.35 7.66 4.84
C THR A 125 21.90 6.24 4.50
N ARG A 126 20.60 5.99 4.49
CA ARG A 126 20.01 4.68 4.20
C ARG A 126 18.68 4.82 3.49
N ALA A 127 18.25 3.73 2.85
CA ALA A 127 16.88 3.60 2.38
C ALA A 127 15.87 3.62 3.53
N ALA A 128 14.61 3.94 3.21
CA ALA A 128 13.51 3.89 4.16
C ALA A 128 13.29 2.46 4.68
N LYS A 129 12.83 2.34 5.92
CA LYS A 129 12.21 1.11 6.43
C LYS A 129 10.77 1.05 5.94
N PHE A 130 10.22 -0.16 5.87
CA PHE A 130 8.82 -0.36 5.51
C PHE A 130 7.88 0.50 6.37
N SER A 131 8.06 0.52 7.68
CA SER A 131 7.22 1.32 8.60
C SER A 131 7.29 2.83 8.36
N GLU A 132 8.40 3.34 7.79
CA GLU A 132 8.56 4.75 7.44
C GLU A 132 7.78 5.07 6.17
N ALA A 133 7.68 4.12 5.24
CA ALA A 133 6.98 4.27 3.97
C ALA A 133 5.53 3.74 3.97
N ALA A 134 5.11 2.99 4.98
CA ALA A 134 3.84 2.27 4.98
C ALA A 134 2.62 3.19 5.08
N PHE A 135 1.64 2.99 4.21
CA PHE A 135 0.34 3.66 4.20
C PHE A 135 -0.80 2.65 4.06
N LEU A 136 -2.03 3.08 4.39
CA LEU A 136 -3.21 2.23 4.37
C LEU A 136 -3.95 2.35 3.03
N VAL A 137 -4.24 1.22 2.39
CA VAL A 137 -5.27 1.10 1.35
C VAL A 137 -6.53 0.57 2.02
N ALA A 138 -7.61 1.36 2.03
CA ALA A 138 -8.84 1.00 2.74
C ALA A 138 -10.14 1.29 1.96
N GLY A 139 -10.06 1.84 0.74
CA GLY A 139 -11.24 2.24 -0.03
C GLY A 139 -11.07 2.15 -1.55
N PRO A 140 -12.16 2.36 -2.33
CA PRO A 140 -12.26 2.25 -3.80
C PRO A 140 -11.00 2.71 -4.53
N ASP A 141 -10.59 3.92 -4.18
CA ASP A 141 -9.46 4.61 -4.77
C ASP A 141 -8.56 5.12 -3.64
N THR A 142 -7.28 4.87 -3.76
CA THR A 142 -6.23 5.42 -2.89
C THR A 142 -5.22 6.12 -3.78
N ASN A 143 -4.97 7.41 -3.51
CA ASN A 143 -4.00 8.19 -4.27
C ASN A 143 -2.85 8.61 -3.36
N ILE A 144 -1.62 8.42 -3.82
CA ILE A 144 -0.41 8.87 -3.13
C ILE A 144 0.49 9.61 -4.11
N GLN A 145 1.27 10.55 -3.60
CA GLN A 145 2.33 11.21 -4.36
C GLN A 145 3.69 10.77 -3.84
N ILE A 146 4.61 10.46 -4.76
CA ILE A 146 6.00 10.13 -4.44
C ILE A 146 6.93 11.14 -5.12
N GLN A 147 7.74 11.80 -4.31
CA GLN A 147 8.74 12.75 -4.74
C GLN A 147 10.08 12.03 -4.90
N LEU A 148 10.59 11.95 -6.14
CA LEU A 148 11.92 11.42 -6.38
C LEU A 148 12.99 12.37 -5.86
N LYS A 149 14.07 11.76 -5.33
CA LYS A 149 15.29 12.41 -4.88
C LYS A 149 16.48 11.87 -5.67
N TYR A 150 17.48 12.72 -5.83
CA TYR A 150 18.74 12.45 -6.50
C TYR A 150 19.83 13.08 -5.66
N PHE A 151 21.00 12.44 -5.60
CA PHE A 151 22.14 12.86 -4.79
C PHE A 151 23.38 13.10 -5.66
#